data_AF-A0A6N7KRH2-F1
#
_entry.id   AF-A0A6N7KRH2-F1
#
_cell.length_a   1.000
_cell.length_b   1.000
_cell.length_c   1.000
_cell.angle_alpha   90.00
_cell.angle_beta   90.00
_cell.angle_gamma   90.00
#
_symmetry.space_group_name_H-M   'P 1'
#
loop_
_entity.id
_entity.type
_entity.pdbx_description
1 polymer ?
#
loop_
_entity_poly.entity_id
_entity_poly.type
_entity_poly.pdbx_seq_one_letter_code
_entity_poly.pdbx_strand_id
1 'polypeptide(L)'
;MTTTTDERLRRWRLVLGGEADGTGRTLRGRDAAMDGALAALYRGAPEETGRSARGGRRGAGLGGSAPQVARWLGDIRSYFPSTVVQVMQQDAITRLGLDRLLLEPEMLAAVEPDVHLVGTLLSLRHALPETTRETARAVVGRVVADLERRLADRTRATLGGALDRSARVNRPRHRDIDWDRTLRANLRNYLPEHGSVVPERLVGHARARRAVRKDVILCVDQSGSMAPSVVHSAVFGAVLASMRTLDTRLVVFDTSVVDLTEQLTDPVDVLFATRLGGGTDINRALAYCQSRITRPAETVVVLISDLYEGGIRDEMLRRVAAMKAAGVQFVALLALSDEGAPAYDHAHAAALAALGAPAFACTPDAFPEIMAAAIEKRPIPRHLIKGADQGA
;
A
#
# COMPACT_ATOMS: atom_id res chain seq x y z
N MET A 1 -26.62 21.57 30.39
CA MET A 1 -27.22 20.41 29.74
C MET A 1 -27.84 20.87 28.42
N THR A 2 -27.08 20.84 27.33
CA THR A 2 -27.63 21.08 25.99
C THR A 2 -28.53 19.90 25.64
N THR A 3 -29.79 20.15 25.27
CA THR A 3 -30.71 19.10 24.82
C THR A 3 -30.15 18.47 23.54
N THR A 4 -30.37 17.17 23.33
CA THR A 4 -29.89 16.42 22.14
C THR A 4 -30.30 17.07 20.81
N THR A 5 -31.46 17.73 20.78
CA THR A 5 -31.92 18.54 19.64
C THR A 5 -31.04 19.77 19.39
N ASP A 6 -30.58 20.42 20.47
CA ASP A 6 -29.74 21.61 20.44
C ASP A 6 -28.35 21.29 19.88
N GLU A 7 -27.77 20.17 20.31
CA GLU A 7 -26.48 19.70 19.78
C GLU A 7 -26.59 19.23 18.33
N ARG A 8 -27.71 18.62 17.94
CA ARG A 8 -27.99 18.24 16.55
C ARG A 8 -28.08 19.47 15.65
N LEU A 9 -28.80 20.52 16.06
CA LEU A 9 -28.91 21.77 15.30
C LEU A 9 -27.57 22.50 15.19
N ARG A 10 -26.74 22.47 16.23
CA ARG A 10 -25.36 22.98 16.21
C ARG A 10 -24.49 22.24 15.18
N ARG A 11 -24.57 20.92 15.10
CA ARG A 11 -23.81 20.13 14.11
C ARG A 11 -24.29 20.40 12.68
N TRP A 12 -25.60 20.49 12.47
CA TRP A 12 -26.16 20.87 11.17
C TRP A 12 -25.74 22.27 10.74
N ARG A 13 -25.68 23.22 11.68
CA ARG A 13 -25.18 24.58 11.44
C ARG A 13 -23.74 24.59 10.91
N LEU A 14 -22.86 23.77 11.50
CA LEU A 14 -21.46 23.61 11.07
C LEU A 14 -21.33 22.90 9.71
N VAL A 15 -22.19 21.92 9.43
CA VAL A 15 -22.19 21.17 8.16
C VAL A 15 -22.71 22.01 6.99
N LEU A 16 -23.78 22.80 7.22
CA LEU A 16 -24.43 23.60 6.18
C LEU A 16 -23.64 24.87 5.86
N GLY A 17 -23.08 25.55 6.87
CA GLY A 17 -22.19 26.70 6.68
C GLY A 17 -22.86 27.99 6.13
N GLY A 18 -22.18 29.13 6.22
CA GLY A 18 -22.66 30.44 5.71
C GLY A 18 -23.57 31.18 6.70
N GLU A 19 -24.06 32.40 6.43
CA GLU A 19 -24.96 33.13 7.35
C GLU A 19 -26.45 32.76 7.17
N ALA A 20 -26.80 32.02 6.11
CA ALA A 20 -28.18 31.81 5.65
C ALA A 20 -28.57 30.33 5.54
N ASP A 21 -28.36 29.59 6.63
CA ASP A 21 -28.43 28.13 6.70
C ASP A 21 -29.70 27.59 7.37
N GLY A 22 -30.68 28.46 7.66
CA GLY A 22 -32.04 28.07 8.08
C GLY A 22 -32.16 27.43 9.47
N THR A 23 -31.05 27.28 10.20
CA THR A 23 -31.03 26.63 11.53
C THR A 23 -31.27 27.58 12.71
N GLY A 24 -31.29 28.90 12.46
CA GLY A 24 -31.50 29.94 13.48
C GLY A 24 -30.40 30.04 14.55
N ARG A 25 -29.24 29.39 14.33
CA ARG A 25 -28.15 29.29 15.30
C ARG A 25 -26.97 30.18 14.93
N THR A 26 -26.58 31.04 15.88
CA THR A 26 -25.33 31.81 15.79
C THR A 26 -24.20 31.04 16.48
N LEU A 27 -23.18 30.66 15.72
CA LEU A 27 -21.97 30.04 16.26
C LEU A 27 -21.14 31.08 17.03
N ARG A 28 -20.57 30.70 18.17
CA ARG A 28 -19.74 31.59 19.01
C ARG A 28 -18.51 30.85 19.54
N GLY A 29 -17.44 31.58 19.83
CA GLY A 29 -16.21 31.03 20.42
C GLY A 29 -15.57 29.95 19.54
N ARG A 30 -15.32 28.77 20.11
CA ARG A 30 -14.69 27.63 19.42
C ARG A 30 -15.46 27.20 18.16
N ASP A 31 -16.78 27.34 18.16
CA ASP A 31 -17.61 26.91 17.02
C ASP A 31 -17.53 27.86 15.84
N ALA A 32 -17.36 29.17 16.10
CA ALA A 32 -17.13 30.15 15.06
C ALA A 32 -15.75 29.98 14.41
N ALA A 33 -14.73 29.63 15.22
CA ALA A 33 -13.40 29.32 14.71
C ALA A 33 -13.40 28.05 13.83
N MET A 34 -14.15 27.01 14.24
CA MET A 34 -14.33 25.80 13.44
C MET A 34 -15.06 26.05 12.11
N ASP A 35 -16.16 26.83 12.11
CA ASP A 35 -16.84 27.20 10.86
C ASP A 35 -15.95 28.06 9.96
N GLY A 36 -15.15 28.97 10.54
CA GLY A 36 -14.15 29.73 9.79
C GLY A 36 -13.11 28.85 9.10
N ALA A 37 -12.60 27.83 9.80
CA ALA A 37 -11.68 26.86 9.22
C ALA A 37 -12.35 26.00 8.13
N LEU A 38 -13.58 25.55 8.33
CA LEU A 38 -14.34 24.79 7.32
C LEU A 38 -14.69 25.66 6.10
N ALA A 39 -15.04 26.93 6.30
CA ALA A 39 -15.36 27.87 5.23
C ALA A 39 -14.14 28.17 4.36
N ALA A 40 -12.96 28.36 4.98
CA ALA A 40 -11.71 28.57 4.25
C ALA A 40 -11.36 27.39 3.33
N LEU A 41 -11.67 26.15 3.75
CA LEU A 41 -11.43 24.94 2.98
C LEU A 41 -12.47 24.71 1.86
N TYR A 42 -13.75 24.77 2.21
CA TYR A 42 -14.84 24.29 1.35
C TYR A 42 -15.58 25.37 0.57
N ARG A 43 -15.48 26.64 0.98
CA ARG A 43 -16.16 27.77 0.32
C ARG A 43 -15.22 28.69 -0.46
N GLY A 44 -13.90 28.52 -0.29
CA GLY A 44 -12.91 29.48 -0.78
C GLY A 44 -12.96 30.79 0.03
N ALA A 45 -11.85 31.53 0.08
CA ALA A 45 -11.79 32.78 0.82
C ALA A 45 -12.94 33.71 0.36
N PRO A 46 -13.72 34.30 1.29
CA PRO A 46 -14.72 35.28 0.89
C PRO A 46 -14.00 36.42 0.17
N GLU A 47 -14.43 36.72 -1.05
CA GLU A 47 -14.07 38.00 -1.68
C GLU A 47 -14.46 39.08 -0.67
N GLU A 48 -13.45 39.76 -0.12
CA GLU A 48 -13.67 40.97 0.66
C GLU A 48 -14.49 41.92 -0.21
N THR A 49 -15.73 42.13 0.20
CA THR A 49 -16.63 43.11 -0.39
C THR A 49 -15.98 44.48 -0.37
N GLY A 50 -15.43 44.91 -1.52
CA GLY A 50 -14.70 46.18 -1.58
C GLY A 50 -14.20 46.61 -2.97
N ARG A 51 -15.10 46.73 -3.96
CA ARG A 51 -14.96 47.53 -5.20
C ARG A 51 -13.88 47.10 -6.20
N SER A 52 -14.31 46.50 -7.31
CA SER A 52 -14.18 47.04 -8.68
C SER A 52 -14.63 46.00 -9.71
N ALA A 53 -15.76 46.26 -10.37
CA ALA A 53 -16.17 45.53 -11.55
C ALA A 53 -15.15 45.74 -12.69
N ARG A 54 -14.59 44.66 -13.24
CA ARG A 54 -14.43 44.41 -14.70
C ARG A 54 -13.76 43.07 -14.94
N GLY A 55 -14.36 42.32 -15.86
CA GLY A 55 -14.06 40.93 -16.15
C GLY A 55 -12.60 40.63 -16.51
N GLY A 56 -12.24 39.37 -16.28
CA GLY A 56 -10.99 38.78 -16.71
C GLY A 56 -10.70 37.55 -15.87
N ARG A 57 -10.94 36.37 -16.44
CA ARG A 57 -10.37 35.09 -15.98
C ARG A 57 -8.88 35.32 -15.73
N ARG A 58 -8.46 35.40 -14.47
CA ARG A 58 -7.06 35.49 -14.09
C ARG A 58 -6.82 34.50 -12.97
N GLY A 59 -6.00 33.49 -13.29
CA GLY A 59 -5.47 32.56 -12.31
C GLY A 59 -4.77 33.35 -11.21
N ALA A 60 -5.19 33.11 -9.97
CA ALA A 60 -4.59 33.70 -8.80
C ALA A 60 -3.23 33.03 -8.56
N GLY A 61 -2.16 33.79 -8.72
CA GLY A 61 -0.86 33.43 -8.17
C GLY A 61 -0.95 33.41 -6.64
N LEU A 62 -0.56 32.29 -6.04
CA LEU A 62 -0.65 31.96 -4.61
C LEU A 62 0.37 32.73 -3.73
N GLY A 63 0.73 33.96 -4.08
CA GLY A 63 1.70 34.75 -3.30
C GLY A 63 1.14 35.27 -1.97
N GLY A 64 -0.18 35.47 -1.86
CA GLY A 64 -0.84 35.98 -0.64
C GLY A 64 -1.47 34.92 0.26
N SER A 65 -1.53 33.66 -0.18
CA SER A 65 -2.34 32.61 0.47
C SER A 65 -1.56 31.71 1.43
N ALA A 66 -0.23 31.68 1.35
CA ALA A 66 0.63 30.82 2.18
C ALA A 66 0.44 31.02 3.71
N PRO A 67 0.46 32.25 4.28
CA PRO A 67 0.33 32.43 5.72
C PRO A 67 -1.10 32.17 6.25
N GLN A 68 -2.14 32.36 5.42
CA GLN A 68 -3.52 32.04 5.82
C GLN A 68 -3.74 30.52 5.86
N VAL A 69 -3.15 29.77 4.93
CA VAL A 69 -3.21 28.30 4.91
C VAL A 69 -2.41 27.69 6.07
N ALA A 70 -1.25 28.25 6.42
CA ALA A 70 -0.45 27.82 7.57
C ALA A 70 -1.24 27.95 8.89
N ARG A 71 -1.88 29.11 9.08
CA ARG A 71 -2.74 29.37 10.24
C ARG A 71 -3.94 28.43 10.27
N TRP A 72 -4.58 28.23 9.13
CA TRP A 72 -5.71 27.29 8.97
C TRP A 72 -5.32 25.84 9.32
N LEU A 73 -4.15 25.35 8.88
CA LEU A 73 -3.65 24.03 9.25
C LEU A 73 -3.43 23.90 10.76
N GLY A 74 -2.91 24.95 11.41
CA GLY A 74 -2.77 25.01 12.87
C GLY A 74 -4.11 25.03 13.61
N ASP A 75 -5.10 25.74 13.06
CA ASP A 75 -6.44 25.85 13.63
C ASP A 75 -7.18 24.51 13.56
N ILE A 76 -7.11 23.78 12.44
CA ILE A 76 -7.77 22.46 12.33
C ILE A 76 -7.17 21.46 13.34
N ARG A 77 -5.85 21.46 13.54
CA ARG A 77 -5.18 20.62 14.54
C ARG A 77 -5.65 20.90 15.97
N SER A 78 -6.03 22.14 16.25
CA SER A 78 -6.53 22.54 17.56
C SER A 78 -7.97 22.11 17.80
N TYR A 79 -8.76 21.98 16.74
CA TYR A 79 -10.21 21.79 16.84
C TYR A 79 -10.71 20.39 16.53
N PHE A 80 -10.01 19.63 15.68
CA PHE A 80 -10.45 18.32 15.19
C PHE A 80 -9.52 17.17 15.64
N PRO A 81 -10.05 15.95 15.85
CA PRO A 81 -9.22 14.75 16.04
C PRO A 81 -8.32 14.49 14.83
N SER A 82 -7.15 13.88 15.05
CA SER A 82 -6.14 13.62 13.99
C SER A 82 -6.71 12.89 12.77
N THR A 83 -7.59 11.91 12.98
CA THR A 83 -8.25 11.17 11.88
C THR A 83 -9.12 12.06 10.98
N VAL A 84 -9.74 13.12 11.53
CA VAL A 84 -10.55 14.07 10.77
C VAL A 84 -9.66 15.12 10.11
N VAL A 85 -8.59 15.54 10.81
CA VAL A 85 -7.58 16.45 10.28
C VAL A 85 -6.97 15.89 8.99
N GLN A 86 -6.60 14.60 8.98
CA GLN A 86 -6.04 13.90 7.81
C GLN A 86 -6.96 14.01 6.57
N VAL A 87 -8.24 13.65 6.72
CA VAL A 87 -9.21 13.72 5.62
C VAL A 87 -9.41 15.15 5.11
N MET A 88 -9.48 16.13 6.01
CA MET A 88 -9.64 17.54 5.65
C MET A 88 -8.39 18.11 4.96
N GLN A 89 -7.19 17.72 5.40
CA GLN A 89 -5.93 18.12 4.76
C GLN A 89 -5.80 17.49 3.37
N GLN A 90 -6.18 16.22 3.21
CA GLN A 90 -6.17 15.54 1.92
C GLN A 90 -7.11 16.20 0.90
N ASP A 91 -8.32 16.56 1.32
CA ASP A 91 -9.26 17.28 0.44
C ASP A 91 -8.73 18.68 0.09
N ALA A 92 -8.05 19.35 1.03
CA ALA A 92 -7.39 20.63 0.78
C ALA A 92 -6.28 20.53 -0.26
N ILE A 93 -5.40 19.53 -0.13
CA ILE A 93 -4.29 19.33 -1.07
C ILE A 93 -4.81 19.08 -2.48
N THR A 94 -5.86 18.27 -2.59
CA THR A 94 -6.46 17.88 -3.88
C THR A 94 -7.27 19.01 -4.51
N ARG A 95 -8.04 19.79 -3.73
CA ARG A 95 -8.96 20.82 -4.26
C ARG A 95 -8.35 22.21 -4.40
N LEU A 96 -7.45 22.60 -3.51
CA LEU A 96 -6.92 23.97 -3.47
C LEU A 96 -5.61 24.16 -4.24
N GLY A 97 -5.07 23.12 -4.88
CA GLY A 97 -3.77 23.22 -5.58
C GLY A 97 -2.65 23.62 -4.61
N LEU A 98 -2.61 22.97 -3.45
CA LEU A 98 -1.58 23.19 -2.43
C LEU A 98 -0.27 22.47 -2.76
N ASP A 99 -0.17 21.84 -3.93
CA ASP A 99 1.07 21.31 -4.50
C ASP A 99 2.20 22.36 -4.48
N ARG A 100 1.85 23.63 -4.69
CA ARG A 100 2.80 24.76 -4.61
C ARG A 100 3.16 25.16 -3.18
N LEU A 101 2.29 24.93 -2.19
CA LEU A 101 2.60 25.24 -0.77
C LEU A 101 3.40 24.13 -0.10
N LEU A 102 3.41 22.92 -0.65
CA LEU A 102 4.34 21.85 -0.28
C LEU A 102 5.80 22.15 -0.70
N LEU A 103 6.04 23.23 -1.47
CA LEU A 103 7.40 23.70 -1.79
C LEU A 103 8.04 24.47 -0.63
N GLU A 104 7.24 24.94 0.34
CA GLU A 104 7.70 25.70 1.49
C GLU A 104 8.03 24.77 2.68
N PRO A 105 9.27 24.77 3.21
CA PRO A 105 9.70 23.86 4.27
C PRO A 105 8.86 23.94 5.55
N GLU A 106 8.43 25.15 5.92
CA GLU A 106 7.62 25.40 7.12
C GLU A 106 6.25 24.73 7.05
N MET A 107 5.66 24.71 5.84
CA MET A 107 4.37 24.08 5.58
C MET A 107 4.46 22.56 5.62
N LEU A 108 5.51 21.99 5.02
CA LEU A 108 5.77 20.55 5.07
C LEU A 108 5.94 20.02 6.51
N ALA A 109 6.57 20.80 7.38
CA ALA A 109 6.74 20.44 8.79
C ALA A 109 5.42 20.48 9.59
N ALA A 110 4.42 21.24 9.11
CA ALA A 110 3.15 21.44 9.80
C ALA A 110 2.06 20.42 9.42
N VAL A 111 2.15 19.81 8.24
CA VAL A 111 1.21 18.79 7.71
C VAL A 111 1.43 17.45 8.40
N GLU A 112 0.34 16.72 8.66
CA GLU A 112 0.43 15.38 9.23
C GLU A 112 1.00 14.40 8.20
N PRO A 113 2.09 13.67 8.50
CA PRO A 113 2.68 12.75 7.53
C PRO A 113 1.75 11.55 7.29
N ASP A 114 1.22 11.42 6.07
CA ASP A 114 0.45 10.28 5.61
C ASP A 114 0.99 9.70 4.29
N VAL A 115 0.46 8.56 3.86
CA VAL A 115 0.91 7.83 2.66
C VAL A 115 0.60 8.62 1.37
N HIS A 116 -0.50 9.37 1.35
CA HIS A 116 -0.92 10.17 0.18
C HIS A 116 -0.05 11.41 0.00
N LEU A 117 0.37 12.04 1.09
CA LEU A 117 1.35 13.12 1.12
C LEU A 117 2.68 12.62 0.55
N VAL A 118 3.13 11.42 0.92
CA VAL A 118 4.33 10.81 0.34
C VAL A 118 4.18 10.68 -1.18
N GLY A 119 3.05 10.14 -1.66
CA GLY A 119 2.76 10.05 -3.09
C GLY A 119 2.79 11.41 -3.81
N THR A 120 2.26 12.44 -3.16
CA THR A 120 2.25 13.83 -3.67
C THR A 120 3.66 14.40 -3.73
N LEU A 121 4.47 14.24 -2.68
CA LEU A 121 5.85 14.70 -2.63
C LEU A 121 6.73 14.03 -3.67
N LEU A 122 6.54 12.72 -3.89
CA LEU A 122 7.25 11.96 -4.92
C LEU A 122 6.89 12.44 -6.33
N SER A 123 5.62 12.77 -6.57
CA SER A 123 5.15 13.32 -7.85
C SER A 123 5.73 14.72 -8.12
N LEU A 124 5.92 15.52 -7.06
CA LEU A 124 6.47 16.88 -7.13
C LEU A 124 8.00 16.96 -7.02
N ARG A 125 8.71 15.82 -6.94
CA ARG A 125 10.16 15.78 -6.70
C ARG A 125 10.98 16.69 -7.61
N HIS A 126 10.63 16.79 -8.90
CA HIS A 126 11.37 17.61 -9.86
C HIS A 126 11.13 19.12 -9.69
N ALA A 127 10.04 19.51 -9.03
CA ALA A 127 9.70 20.88 -8.75
C ALA A 127 10.21 21.35 -7.36
N LEU A 128 10.68 20.44 -6.51
CA LEU A 128 11.14 20.76 -5.15
C LEU A 128 12.54 21.40 -5.15
N PRO A 129 12.69 22.59 -4.53
CA PRO A 129 14.01 23.17 -4.22
C PRO A 129 14.88 22.24 -3.37
N GLU A 130 16.20 22.38 -3.46
CA GLU A 130 17.17 21.51 -2.76
C GLU A 130 16.96 21.49 -1.24
N THR A 131 16.72 22.66 -0.63
CA THR A 131 16.45 22.83 0.80
C THR A 131 15.15 22.15 1.24
N THR A 132 14.14 22.18 0.36
CA THR A 132 12.84 21.51 0.61
C THR A 132 12.96 20.00 0.44
N ARG A 133 13.90 19.50 -0.37
CA ARG A 133 14.09 18.06 -0.60
C ARG A 133 14.53 17.32 0.67
N GLU A 134 15.44 17.90 1.45
CA GLU A 134 15.85 17.32 2.74
C GLU A 134 14.67 17.25 3.73
N THR A 135 13.87 18.32 3.78
CA THR A 135 12.66 18.38 4.62
C THR A 135 11.63 17.34 4.17
N ALA A 136 11.38 17.22 2.86
CA ALA A 136 10.50 16.20 2.28
C ALA A 136 11.00 14.80 2.60
N ARG A 137 12.31 14.54 2.50
CA ARG A 137 12.91 13.26 2.86
C ARG A 137 12.73 12.94 4.33
N ALA A 138 12.88 13.91 5.22
CA ALA A 138 12.63 13.73 6.65
C ALA A 138 11.16 13.40 6.95
N VAL A 139 10.21 14.05 6.26
CA VAL A 139 8.77 13.76 6.38
C VAL A 139 8.44 12.35 5.88
N VAL A 140 8.93 11.98 4.68
CA VAL A 140 8.78 10.63 4.12
C VAL A 140 9.39 9.59 5.06
N GLY A 141 10.57 9.85 5.60
CA GLY A 141 11.25 8.97 6.55
C GLY A 141 10.44 8.71 7.82
N ARG A 142 9.70 9.71 8.33
CA ARG A 142 8.78 9.51 9.47
C ARG A 142 7.64 8.57 9.11
N VAL A 143 6.97 8.76 7.97
CA VAL A 143 5.88 7.88 7.51
C VAL A 143 6.37 6.45 7.32
N VAL A 144 7.50 6.30 6.63
CA VAL A 144 8.13 5.00 6.36
C VAL A 144 8.51 4.31 7.67
N ALA A 145 9.14 5.00 8.61
CA ALA A 145 9.51 4.44 9.91
C ALA A 145 8.28 4.02 10.72
N ASP A 146 7.18 4.78 10.65
CA ASP A 146 5.92 4.46 11.33
C ASP A 146 5.26 3.21 10.73
N LEU A 147 5.23 3.11 9.40
CA LEU A 147 4.74 1.93 8.69
C LEU A 147 5.61 0.70 8.97
N GLU A 148 6.94 0.85 8.95
CA GLU A 148 7.86 -0.24 9.25
C GLU A 148 7.64 -0.77 10.67
N ARG A 149 7.53 0.12 11.67
CA ARG A 149 7.24 -0.30 13.06
C ARG A 149 5.94 -1.09 13.19
N ARG A 150 4.91 -0.73 12.42
CA ARG A 150 3.61 -1.42 12.46
C ARG A 150 3.62 -2.75 11.72
N LEU A 151 4.27 -2.81 10.57
CA LEU A 151 4.16 -3.94 9.64
C LEU A 151 5.28 -4.97 9.78
N ALA A 152 6.47 -4.56 10.19
CA ALA A 152 7.66 -5.40 10.08
C ALA A 152 7.63 -6.63 11.00
N ASP A 153 7.23 -6.47 12.26
CA ASP A 153 7.22 -7.58 13.22
C ASP A 153 6.22 -8.67 12.84
N ARG A 154 5.00 -8.27 12.47
CA ARG A 154 3.97 -9.20 11.97
C ARG A 154 4.45 -9.90 10.70
N THR A 155 5.09 -9.16 9.78
CA THR A 155 5.62 -9.71 8.54
C THR A 155 6.69 -10.76 8.80
N ARG A 156 7.70 -10.44 9.63
CA ARG A 156 8.78 -11.38 9.98
C ARG A 156 8.26 -12.62 10.69
N ALA A 157 7.33 -12.47 11.64
CA ALA A 157 6.75 -13.59 12.37
C ALA A 157 5.95 -14.52 11.44
N THR A 158 5.08 -13.95 10.61
CA THR A 158 4.20 -14.70 9.70
C THR A 158 5.01 -15.44 8.63
N LEU A 159 5.95 -14.74 7.99
CA LEU A 159 6.77 -15.30 6.93
C LEU A 159 7.85 -16.24 7.46
N GLY A 160 8.45 -15.96 8.61
CA GLY A 160 9.38 -16.88 9.27
C GLY A 160 8.72 -18.24 9.54
N GLY A 161 7.51 -18.23 10.11
CA GLY A 161 6.75 -19.46 10.33
C GLY A 161 6.33 -20.18 9.05
N ALA A 162 6.04 -19.44 7.97
CA ALA A 162 5.70 -19.99 6.65
C ALA A 162 6.92 -20.63 5.97
N LEU A 163 8.07 -19.96 6.01
CA LEU A 163 9.33 -20.44 5.48
C LEU A 163 9.79 -21.70 6.21
N ASP A 164 9.70 -21.72 7.53
CA ASP A 164 10.00 -22.90 8.35
C ASP A 164 9.09 -24.08 8.05
N ARG A 165 7.82 -23.84 7.70
CA ARG A 165 6.88 -24.89 7.28
C ARG A 165 7.18 -25.37 5.86
N SER A 166 7.46 -24.46 4.93
CA SER A 166 7.80 -24.78 3.54
C SER A 166 9.12 -25.55 3.42
N ALA A 167 10.05 -25.33 4.36
CA ALA A 167 11.31 -26.06 4.44
C ALA A 167 11.16 -27.51 4.96
N ARG A 168 9.97 -27.91 5.43
CA ARG A 168 9.71 -29.26 5.91
C ARG A 168 9.51 -30.20 4.74
N VAL A 169 10.10 -31.39 4.85
CA VAL A 169 10.02 -32.43 3.82
C VAL A 169 9.05 -33.52 4.30
N ASN A 170 7.99 -33.78 3.53
CA ASN A 170 6.99 -34.83 3.81
C ASN A 170 7.38 -36.23 3.28
N ARG A 171 8.55 -36.33 2.63
CA ARG A 171 9.23 -37.59 2.28
C ARG A 171 10.70 -37.53 2.71
N PRO A 172 10.98 -37.44 4.01
CA PRO A 172 12.36 -37.42 4.50
C PRO A 172 13.05 -38.74 4.21
N ARG A 173 14.37 -38.70 4.04
CA ARG A 173 15.19 -39.92 4.11
C ARG A 173 15.17 -40.43 5.55
N HIS A 174 15.39 -41.74 5.74
CA HIS A 174 15.29 -42.39 7.06
C HIS A 174 16.06 -41.66 8.17
N ARG A 175 17.24 -41.10 7.87
CA ARG A 175 18.07 -40.37 8.86
C ARG A 175 17.53 -39.00 9.25
N ASP A 176 16.68 -38.40 8.42
CA ASP A 176 16.20 -37.02 8.56
C ASP A 176 14.75 -37.00 9.10
N ILE A 177 14.21 -38.14 9.58
CA ILE A 177 12.85 -38.24 10.15
C ILE A 177 12.81 -37.64 11.55
N ASP A 178 11.88 -36.73 11.78
CA ASP A 178 11.46 -36.26 13.09
C ASP A 178 10.47 -37.28 13.68
N TRP A 179 11.00 -38.24 14.44
CA TRP A 179 10.22 -39.37 14.96
C TRP A 179 9.12 -38.95 15.94
N ASP A 180 9.40 -38.01 16.83
CA ASP A 180 8.42 -37.52 17.81
C ASP A 180 7.20 -36.89 17.10
N ARG A 181 7.47 -36.03 16.11
CA ARG A 181 6.38 -35.37 15.36
C ARG A 181 5.68 -36.32 14.39
N THR A 182 6.42 -37.26 13.81
CA THR A 182 5.86 -38.34 12.98
C THR A 182 4.93 -39.22 13.81
N LEU A 183 5.32 -39.62 15.02
CA LEU A 183 4.47 -40.40 15.92
C LEU A 183 3.19 -39.63 16.24
N ARG A 184 3.27 -38.38 16.71
CA ARG A 184 2.09 -37.57 17.03
C ARG A 184 1.14 -37.40 15.85
N ALA A 185 1.67 -37.21 14.63
CA ALA A 185 0.87 -37.05 13.42
C ALA A 185 0.15 -38.34 12.99
N ASN A 186 0.64 -39.51 13.41
CA ASN A 186 0.11 -40.82 13.05
C ASN A 186 -0.48 -41.58 14.24
N LEU A 187 -0.65 -40.96 15.42
CA LEU A 187 -1.25 -41.60 16.59
C LEU A 187 -2.63 -42.21 16.31
N ARG A 188 -3.37 -41.64 15.35
CA ARG A 188 -4.64 -42.19 14.84
C ARG A 188 -4.51 -43.59 14.21
N ASN A 189 -3.32 -43.99 13.81
CA ASN A 189 -2.99 -45.26 13.16
C ASN A 189 -2.26 -46.21 14.14
N TYR A 190 -2.55 -46.09 15.44
CA TYR A 190 -2.02 -47.00 16.45
C TYR A 190 -2.71 -48.36 16.36
N LEU A 191 -1.93 -49.43 16.30
CA LEU A 191 -2.40 -50.81 16.32
C LEU A 191 -2.15 -51.41 17.71
N PRO A 192 -3.20 -51.56 18.54
CA PRO A 192 -3.07 -52.06 19.91
C PRO A 192 -2.48 -53.47 19.98
N GLU A 193 -2.81 -54.32 19.01
CA GLU A 193 -2.37 -55.72 18.91
C GLU A 193 -0.85 -55.85 18.75
N HIS A 194 -0.19 -54.83 18.20
CA HIS A 194 1.24 -54.83 17.92
C HIS A 194 2.01 -53.78 18.71
N GLY A 195 1.34 -53.02 19.60
CA GLY A 195 1.95 -51.92 20.35
C GLY A 195 2.68 -50.88 19.47
N SER A 196 2.24 -50.71 18.23
CA SER A 196 3.00 -50.01 17.19
C SER A 196 2.12 -49.01 16.43
N VAL A 197 2.71 -47.90 16.00
CA VAL A 197 2.07 -46.89 15.14
C VAL A 197 2.56 -47.08 13.71
N VAL A 198 1.65 -47.25 12.76
CA VAL A 198 2.02 -47.32 11.33
C VAL A 198 2.12 -45.90 10.77
N PRO A 199 3.32 -45.43 10.37
CA PRO A 199 3.50 -44.07 9.90
C PRO A 199 3.03 -43.94 8.44
N GLU A 200 1.84 -43.37 8.24
CA GLU A 200 1.33 -42.99 6.94
C GLU A 200 1.99 -41.68 6.45
N ARG A 201 2.22 -40.73 7.37
CA ARG A 201 2.83 -39.43 7.08
C ARG A 201 4.15 -39.26 7.82
N LEU A 202 5.27 -39.36 7.10
CA LEU A 202 6.60 -39.10 7.64
C LEU A 202 6.88 -37.58 7.65
N VAL A 203 7.33 -37.06 8.79
CA VAL A 203 7.73 -35.65 8.93
C VAL A 203 9.25 -35.60 9.10
N GLY A 204 9.93 -34.84 8.24
CA GLY A 204 11.37 -34.64 8.34
C GLY A 204 11.76 -33.46 9.23
N HIS A 205 12.94 -33.53 9.86
CA HIS A 205 13.61 -32.35 10.39
C HIS A 205 13.92 -31.39 9.22
N ALA A 206 13.37 -30.17 9.29
CA ALA A 206 13.81 -29.08 8.42
C ALA A 206 15.29 -28.85 8.74
N ARG A 207 16.21 -29.13 7.82
CA ARG A 207 17.63 -28.85 8.06
C ARG A 207 17.80 -27.35 8.25
N ALA A 208 17.94 -26.93 9.50
CA ALA A 208 18.08 -25.54 9.93
C ALA A 208 19.29 -24.78 9.33
N ARG A 209 20.15 -25.44 8.53
CA ARG A 209 21.30 -24.82 7.84
C ARG A 209 21.15 -24.66 6.32
N ARG A 210 20.06 -25.14 5.72
CA ARG A 210 19.74 -24.93 4.30
C ARG A 210 18.23 -24.73 4.14
N ALA A 211 17.66 -23.77 4.87
CA ALA A 211 16.34 -23.27 4.53
C ALA A 211 16.34 -22.97 3.02
N VAL A 212 15.42 -23.58 2.28
CA VAL A 212 15.31 -23.37 0.83
C VAL A 212 15.10 -21.88 0.63
N ARG A 213 16.15 -21.18 0.16
CA ARG A 213 16.08 -19.75 -0.13
C ARG A 213 14.99 -19.56 -1.17
N LYS A 214 13.90 -18.90 -0.80
CA LYS A 214 12.81 -18.57 -1.72
C LYS A 214 13.17 -17.28 -2.43
N ASP A 215 12.83 -17.20 -3.70
CA ASP A 215 13.00 -15.99 -4.50
C ASP A 215 11.67 -15.23 -4.49
N VAL A 216 11.69 -13.94 -4.16
CA VAL A 216 10.51 -13.06 -4.21
C VAL A 216 10.80 -11.93 -5.16
N ILE A 217 9.94 -11.75 -6.17
CA ILE A 217 10.01 -10.63 -7.10
C ILE A 217 8.76 -9.78 -6.88
N LEU A 218 8.94 -8.59 -6.32
CA LEU A 218 7.91 -7.57 -6.25
C LEU A 218 7.97 -6.76 -7.54
N CYS A 219 6.93 -6.83 -8.37
CA CYS A 219 6.79 -6.08 -9.61
C CYS A 219 5.71 -5.01 -9.40
N VAL A 220 6.11 -3.75 -9.29
CA VAL A 220 5.26 -2.66 -8.79
C VAL A 220 5.06 -1.59 -9.85
N ASP A 221 3.81 -1.29 -10.14
CA ASP A 221 3.39 -0.23 -11.04
C ASP A 221 3.58 1.15 -10.37
N GLN A 222 4.20 2.08 -11.09
CA GLN A 222 4.46 3.46 -10.66
C GLN A 222 3.53 4.49 -11.30
N SER A 223 2.43 4.05 -11.92
CA SER A 223 1.37 4.94 -12.35
C SER A 223 0.89 5.83 -11.20
N GLY A 224 0.38 7.03 -11.54
CA GLY A 224 -0.01 8.02 -10.52
C GLY A 224 -1.09 7.51 -9.55
N SER A 225 -1.98 6.64 -10.02
CA SER A 225 -3.00 5.95 -9.20
C SER A 225 -2.40 5.01 -8.16
N MET A 226 -1.18 4.51 -8.40
CA MET A 226 -0.52 3.49 -7.58
C MET A 226 0.41 4.05 -6.51
N ALA A 227 0.50 5.38 -6.37
CA ALA A 227 1.41 6.01 -5.40
C ALA A 227 1.29 5.45 -3.97
N PRO A 228 0.08 5.23 -3.39
CA PRO A 228 -0.04 4.61 -2.06
C PRO A 228 0.47 3.16 -2.00
N SER A 229 0.28 2.40 -3.08
CA SER A 229 0.75 1.03 -3.20
C SER A 229 2.27 0.95 -3.32
N VAL A 230 2.91 1.93 -3.99
CA VAL A 230 4.37 2.03 -4.09
C VAL A 230 5.01 2.22 -2.71
N VAL A 231 4.42 3.06 -1.85
CA VAL A 231 4.91 3.31 -0.48
C VAL A 231 4.91 2.03 0.35
N HIS A 232 3.78 1.32 0.40
CA HIS A 232 3.69 0.05 1.12
C HIS A 232 4.64 -1.01 0.53
N SER A 233 4.76 -1.07 -0.80
CA SER A 233 5.64 -2.02 -1.48
C SER A 233 7.12 -1.77 -1.17
N ALA A 234 7.54 -0.51 -1.03
CA ALA A 234 8.89 -0.17 -0.60
C ALA A 234 9.18 -0.66 0.83
N VAL A 235 8.26 -0.42 1.76
CA VAL A 235 8.38 -0.87 3.16
C VAL A 235 8.41 -2.39 3.23
N PHE A 236 7.47 -3.09 2.58
CA PHE A 236 7.49 -4.55 2.54
C PHE A 236 8.74 -5.09 1.84
N GLY A 237 9.17 -4.48 0.74
CA GLY A 237 10.40 -4.84 0.04
C GLY A 237 11.61 -4.82 0.96
N ALA A 238 11.76 -3.75 1.76
CA ALA A 238 12.86 -3.63 2.72
C ALA A 238 12.77 -4.68 3.84
N VAL A 239 11.57 -4.90 4.39
CA VAL A 239 11.34 -5.93 5.41
C VAL A 239 11.68 -7.33 4.87
N LEU A 240 11.24 -7.66 3.66
CA LEU A 240 11.53 -8.94 3.01
C LEU A 240 13.03 -9.08 2.69
N ALA A 241 13.70 -8.01 2.25
CA ALA A 241 15.14 -8.00 1.99
C ALA A 241 15.97 -8.22 3.27
N SER A 242 15.46 -7.79 4.44
CA SER A 242 16.10 -8.06 5.74
C SER A 242 16.08 -9.54 6.15
N MET A 243 15.24 -10.38 5.52
CA MET A 243 15.10 -11.80 5.84
C MET A 243 16.11 -12.64 5.06
N ARG A 244 17.09 -13.23 5.76
CA ARG A 244 18.16 -14.07 5.14
C ARG A 244 17.66 -15.29 4.35
N THR A 245 16.44 -15.74 4.61
CA THR A 245 15.80 -16.89 3.96
C THR A 245 15.10 -16.53 2.66
N LEU A 246 15.02 -15.24 2.31
CA LEU A 246 14.44 -14.71 1.09
C LEU A 246 15.52 -14.06 0.22
N ASP A 247 15.40 -14.23 -1.09
CA ASP A 247 16.06 -13.38 -2.09
C ASP A 247 15.02 -12.44 -2.67
N THR A 248 14.98 -11.19 -2.19
CA THR A 248 13.95 -10.23 -2.59
C THR A 248 14.48 -9.33 -3.69
N ARG A 249 13.75 -9.23 -4.79
CA ARG A 249 13.96 -8.26 -5.87
C ARG A 249 12.78 -7.31 -5.92
N LEU A 250 13.07 -6.03 -6.12
CA LEU A 250 12.06 -5.01 -6.34
C LEU A 250 12.23 -4.43 -7.73
N VAL A 251 11.29 -4.76 -8.60
CA VAL A 251 11.20 -4.24 -9.96
C VAL A 251 10.04 -3.26 -9.98
N VAL A 252 10.32 -2.06 -10.46
CA VAL A 252 9.31 -1.03 -10.61
C VAL A 252 9.17 -0.67 -12.07
N PHE A 253 7.96 -0.33 -12.50
CA PHE A 253 7.70 -0.08 -13.90
C PHE A 253 6.65 0.99 -14.15
N ASP A 254 6.81 1.62 -15.31
CA ASP A 254 5.87 2.51 -15.97
C ASP A 254 5.86 2.12 -17.47
N THR A 255 6.37 2.96 -18.37
CA THR A 255 6.76 2.62 -19.75
C THR A 255 8.15 1.98 -19.86
N SER A 256 8.92 2.08 -18.79
CA SER A 256 10.26 1.55 -18.62
C SER A 256 10.30 0.63 -17.39
N VAL A 257 11.33 -0.21 -17.31
CA VAL A 257 11.51 -1.15 -16.20
C VAL A 257 12.80 -0.81 -15.48
N VAL A 258 12.71 -0.60 -14.17
CA VAL A 258 13.84 -0.28 -13.30
C VAL A 258 13.93 -1.30 -12.19
N ASP A 259 15.13 -1.80 -11.93
CA ASP A 259 15.41 -2.73 -10.84
C ASP A 259 15.98 -1.95 -9.66
N LEU A 260 15.20 -1.88 -8.57
CA LEU A 260 15.55 -1.16 -7.34
C LEU A 260 16.03 -2.10 -6.22
N THR A 261 16.47 -3.30 -6.58
CA THR A 261 16.92 -4.31 -5.60
C THR A 261 18.08 -3.81 -4.73
N GLU A 262 18.97 -2.97 -5.25
CA GLU A 262 20.11 -2.43 -4.48
C GLU A 262 19.68 -1.39 -3.43
N GLN A 263 18.57 -0.69 -3.68
CA GLN A 263 18.03 0.35 -2.81
C GLN A 263 17.14 -0.21 -1.70
N LEU A 264 16.82 -1.52 -1.71
CA LEU A 264 15.97 -2.18 -0.71
C LEU A 264 16.47 -2.07 0.74
N THR A 265 17.70 -1.62 0.95
CA THR A 265 18.27 -1.38 2.30
C THR A 265 17.57 -0.21 3.00
N ASP A 266 17.13 0.82 2.26
CA ASP A 266 16.39 1.97 2.78
C ASP A 266 15.11 2.19 1.94
N PRO A 267 13.91 1.95 2.51
CA PRO A 267 12.66 2.20 1.79
C PRO A 267 12.51 3.65 1.35
N VAL A 268 13.13 4.62 2.03
CA VAL A 268 13.14 6.01 1.60
C VAL A 268 13.93 6.16 0.29
N ASP A 269 15.09 5.52 0.16
CA ASP A 269 15.87 5.53 -1.09
C ASP A 269 15.12 4.90 -2.26
N VAL A 270 14.41 3.80 -2.01
CA VAL A 270 13.51 3.18 -3.02
C VAL A 270 12.51 4.23 -3.51
N LEU A 271 11.81 4.90 -2.60
CA LEU A 271 10.79 5.89 -2.93
C LEU A 271 11.36 7.06 -3.72
N PHE A 272 12.50 7.61 -3.33
CA PHE A 272 13.14 8.70 -4.07
C PHE A 272 13.72 8.27 -5.42
N ALA A 273 14.02 6.98 -5.63
CA ALA A 273 14.42 6.43 -6.91
C ALA A 273 13.23 6.17 -7.87
N THR A 274 12.01 6.02 -7.34
CA THR A 274 10.78 5.80 -8.15
C THR A 274 10.41 7.02 -8.99
N ARG A 275 9.85 6.84 -10.19
CA ARG A 275 9.29 7.94 -10.99
C ARG A 275 7.77 7.72 -11.08
N LEU A 276 7.00 8.52 -10.35
CA LEU A 276 5.54 8.45 -10.42
C LEU A 276 5.03 9.14 -11.68
N GLY A 277 4.21 8.42 -12.45
CA GLY A 277 3.55 8.93 -13.66
C GLY A 277 4.13 8.42 -14.98
N GLY A 278 3.32 8.43 -16.03
CA GLY A 278 3.62 7.81 -17.33
C GLY A 278 2.50 6.90 -17.80
N GLY A 279 2.74 6.17 -18.89
CA GLY A 279 1.93 5.00 -19.27
C GLY A 279 2.39 3.74 -18.54
N THR A 280 1.68 2.63 -18.76
CA THR A 280 1.93 1.34 -18.09
C THR A 280 2.19 0.25 -19.14
N ASP A 281 3.32 -0.46 -19.03
CA ASP A 281 3.66 -1.64 -19.85
C ASP A 281 3.96 -2.85 -18.94
N ILE A 282 2.89 -3.56 -18.59
CA ILE A 282 2.96 -4.70 -17.66
C ILE A 282 3.68 -5.88 -18.34
N ASN A 283 3.39 -6.13 -19.62
CA ASN A 283 4.04 -7.16 -20.43
C ASN A 283 5.57 -7.05 -20.39
N ARG A 284 6.12 -5.84 -20.59
CA ARG A 284 7.57 -5.61 -20.56
C ARG A 284 8.16 -5.84 -19.16
N ALA A 285 7.46 -5.39 -18.12
CA ALA A 285 7.87 -5.63 -16.73
C ALA A 285 7.91 -7.13 -16.42
N LEU A 286 6.88 -7.88 -16.81
CA LEU A 286 6.82 -9.33 -16.64
C LEU A 286 7.88 -10.07 -17.46
N ALA A 287 8.22 -9.60 -18.67
CA ALA A 287 9.31 -10.15 -19.46
C ALA A 287 10.66 -9.99 -18.74
N TYR A 288 10.92 -8.82 -18.15
CA TYR A 288 12.11 -8.60 -17.33
C TYR A 288 12.12 -9.51 -16.10
N CYS A 289 11.03 -9.55 -15.33
CA CYS A 289 10.90 -10.43 -14.16
C CYS A 289 11.15 -11.89 -14.54
N GLN A 290 10.56 -12.39 -15.62
CA GLN A 290 10.73 -13.75 -16.12
C GLN A 290 12.21 -14.07 -16.41
N SER A 291 12.96 -13.12 -16.99
CA SER A 291 14.39 -13.30 -17.28
C SER A 291 15.25 -13.45 -16.01
N ARG A 292 14.77 -12.95 -14.86
CA ARG A 292 15.44 -13.04 -13.56
C ARG A 292 15.06 -14.30 -12.77
N ILE A 293 14.10 -15.10 -13.23
CA ILE A 293 13.68 -16.34 -12.57
C ILE A 293 14.65 -17.46 -12.91
N THR A 294 15.43 -17.90 -11.93
CA THR A 294 16.37 -19.05 -12.08
C THR A 294 15.80 -20.34 -11.51
N ARG A 295 14.91 -20.24 -10.51
CA ARG A 295 14.33 -21.39 -9.79
C ARG A 295 12.80 -21.25 -9.72
N PRO A 296 12.08 -21.53 -10.82
CA PRO A 296 10.63 -21.32 -10.91
C PRO A 296 9.84 -21.91 -9.72
N ALA A 297 10.13 -23.14 -9.33
CA ALA A 297 9.42 -23.82 -8.24
C ALA A 297 9.62 -23.18 -6.84
N GLU A 298 10.63 -22.34 -6.67
CA GLU A 298 10.95 -21.64 -5.42
C GLU A 298 10.73 -20.13 -5.52
N THR A 299 10.14 -19.66 -6.62
CA THR A 299 9.92 -18.23 -6.90
C THR A 299 8.46 -17.84 -6.67
N VAL A 300 8.26 -16.73 -5.98
CA VAL A 300 6.99 -16.01 -5.88
C VAL A 300 7.12 -14.69 -6.64
N VAL A 301 6.25 -14.45 -7.60
CA VAL A 301 6.12 -13.16 -8.29
C VAL A 301 4.83 -12.49 -7.80
N VAL A 302 4.98 -11.27 -7.30
CA VAL A 302 3.85 -10.43 -6.88
C VAL A 302 3.78 -9.24 -7.82
N LEU A 303 2.73 -9.18 -8.62
CA LEU A 303 2.41 -8.02 -9.45
C LEU A 303 1.51 -7.09 -8.64
N ILE A 304 1.89 -5.82 -8.51
CA ILE A 304 1.11 -4.79 -7.82
C ILE A 304 0.77 -3.72 -8.86
N SER A 305 -0.44 -3.78 -9.40
CA SER A 305 -0.92 -2.92 -10.50
C SER A 305 -2.44 -2.93 -10.55
N ASP A 306 -3.04 -1.82 -10.99
CA ASP A 306 -4.47 -1.73 -11.31
C ASP A 306 -4.86 -2.49 -12.60
N LEU A 307 -3.88 -3.16 -13.23
CA LEU A 307 -4.03 -4.01 -14.42
C LEU A 307 -4.47 -3.25 -15.67
N TYR A 308 -4.40 -1.93 -15.70
CA TYR A 308 -4.55 -1.19 -16.95
C TYR A 308 -3.27 -1.35 -17.79
N GLU A 309 -3.34 -2.27 -18.76
CA GLU A 309 -2.23 -2.57 -19.66
C GLU A 309 -2.23 -1.62 -20.86
N GLY A 310 -1.12 -0.90 -21.06
CA GLY A 310 -0.84 -0.13 -22.26
C GLY A 310 -0.05 -0.92 -23.33
N GLY A 311 0.47 -2.10 -22.97
CA GLY A 311 1.18 -3.03 -23.83
C GLY A 311 0.30 -4.09 -24.50
N ILE A 312 0.90 -5.24 -24.84
CA ILE A 312 0.22 -6.32 -25.59
C ILE A 312 -0.40 -7.32 -24.61
N ARG A 313 -1.71 -7.16 -24.35
CA ARG A 313 -2.52 -8.02 -23.47
C ARG A 313 -2.29 -9.52 -23.65
N ASP A 314 -2.39 -10.03 -24.88
CA ASP A 314 -2.29 -11.47 -25.14
C ASP A 314 -0.89 -12.02 -24.85
N GLU A 315 0.13 -11.17 -24.96
CA GLU A 315 1.50 -11.54 -24.62
C GLU A 315 1.71 -11.55 -23.11
N MET A 316 1.17 -10.55 -22.40
CA MET A 316 1.16 -10.52 -20.94
C MET A 316 0.53 -11.81 -20.36
N LEU A 317 -0.65 -12.20 -20.85
CA LEU A 317 -1.34 -13.41 -20.40
C LEU A 317 -0.55 -14.70 -20.72
N ARG A 318 0.05 -14.78 -21.92
CA ARG A 318 0.94 -15.90 -22.30
C ARG A 318 2.17 -16.00 -21.38
N ARG A 319 2.76 -14.87 -20.99
CA ARG A 319 3.91 -14.86 -20.06
C ARG A 319 3.53 -15.33 -18.67
N VAL A 320 2.39 -14.87 -18.14
CA VAL A 320 1.87 -15.35 -16.85
C VAL A 320 1.61 -16.86 -16.90
N ALA A 321 0.95 -17.34 -17.96
CA ALA A 321 0.71 -18.76 -18.15
C ALA A 321 2.02 -19.57 -18.20
N ALA A 322 3.04 -19.08 -18.91
CA ALA A 322 4.35 -19.73 -18.99
C ALA A 322 5.08 -19.77 -17.64
N MET A 323 5.08 -18.67 -16.89
CA MET A 323 5.67 -18.63 -15.54
C MET A 323 4.99 -19.63 -14.60
N LYS A 324 3.65 -19.67 -14.64
CA LYS A 324 2.86 -20.62 -13.86
C LYS A 324 3.10 -22.07 -14.24
N ALA A 325 3.16 -22.37 -15.54
CA ALA A 325 3.48 -23.71 -16.04
C ALA A 325 4.88 -24.16 -15.60
N ALA A 326 5.83 -23.22 -15.47
CA ALA A 326 7.15 -23.50 -14.93
C ALA A 326 7.18 -23.75 -13.41
N GLY A 327 6.08 -23.47 -12.69
CA GLY A 327 5.93 -23.69 -11.25
C GLY A 327 6.07 -22.46 -10.37
N VAL A 328 6.17 -21.26 -10.96
CA VAL A 328 6.17 -19.97 -10.25
C VAL A 328 4.84 -19.75 -9.55
N GLN A 329 4.89 -19.28 -8.31
CA GLN A 329 3.69 -18.78 -7.62
C GLN A 329 3.47 -17.33 -8.04
N PHE A 330 2.36 -17.06 -8.72
CA PHE A 330 2.05 -15.73 -9.21
C PHE A 330 0.83 -15.17 -8.46
N VAL A 331 0.98 -13.98 -7.90
CA VAL A 331 -0.07 -13.25 -7.19
C VAL A 331 -0.22 -11.86 -7.83
N ALA A 332 -1.45 -11.48 -8.18
CA ALA A 332 -1.75 -10.13 -8.65
C ALA A 332 -2.51 -9.37 -7.56
N LEU A 333 -1.96 -8.23 -7.14
CA LEU A 333 -2.55 -7.31 -6.18
C LEU A 333 -2.97 -6.05 -6.90
N LEU A 334 -4.28 -5.78 -6.90
CA LEU A 334 -4.88 -4.64 -7.61
C LEU A 334 -4.52 -3.30 -6.97
N ALA A 335 -4.43 -3.31 -5.64
CA ALA A 335 -3.88 -2.22 -4.86
C ALA A 335 -3.39 -2.75 -3.52
N LEU A 336 -2.44 -2.03 -2.94
CA LEU A 336 -1.96 -2.22 -1.59
C LEU A 336 -2.25 -0.93 -0.81
N SER A 337 -3.54 -0.66 -0.59
CA SER A 337 -4.06 0.56 0.04
C SER A 337 -5.12 0.23 1.10
N ASP A 338 -5.23 1.12 2.09
CA ASP A 338 -6.29 1.06 3.10
C ASP A 338 -7.64 1.56 2.57
N GLU A 339 -7.62 2.29 1.46
CA GLU A 339 -8.78 2.79 0.74
C GLU A 339 -9.29 1.67 -0.18
N GLY A 340 -10.51 1.17 0.09
CA GLY A 340 -11.08 0.01 -0.58
C GLY A 340 -11.35 0.16 -2.09
N ALA A 341 -11.66 -0.98 -2.73
CA ALA A 341 -12.02 -1.17 -4.14
C ALA A 341 -11.37 -0.19 -5.14
N PRO A 342 -10.08 -0.38 -5.46
CA PRO A 342 -9.42 0.36 -6.55
C PRO A 342 -10.23 0.22 -7.86
N ALA A 343 -10.13 1.21 -8.74
CA ALA A 343 -10.54 1.03 -10.13
C ALA A 343 -9.51 0.12 -10.81
N TYR A 344 -9.93 -0.96 -11.46
CA TYR A 344 -9.03 -1.90 -12.15
C TYR A 344 -9.67 -2.47 -13.41
N ASP A 345 -8.83 -3.05 -14.27
CA ASP A 345 -9.32 -3.76 -15.46
C ASP A 345 -9.91 -5.14 -15.08
N HIS A 346 -11.24 -5.21 -15.03
CA HIS A 346 -11.97 -6.44 -14.73
C HIS A 346 -11.72 -7.56 -15.75
N ALA A 347 -11.47 -7.24 -17.02
CA ALA A 347 -11.23 -8.22 -18.06
C ALA A 347 -9.83 -8.84 -17.94
N HIS A 348 -8.82 -8.06 -17.55
CA HIS A 348 -7.49 -8.60 -17.21
C HIS A 348 -7.53 -9.41 -15.92
N ALA A 349 -8.20 -8.92 -14.88
CA ALA A 349 -8.35 -9.65 -13.62
C ALA A 349 -8.99 -11.03 -13.83
N ALA A 350 -10.10 -11.10 -14.58
CA ALA A 350 -10.78 -12.36 -14.90
C ALA A 350 -9.90 -13.30 -15.74
N ALA A 351 -9.15 -12.76 -16.71
CA ALA A 351 -8.24 -13.56 -17.52
C ALA A 351 -7.07 -14.14 -16.70
N LEU A 352 -6.51 -13.37 -15.77
CA LEU A 352 -5.48 -13.86 -14.84
C LEU A 352 -6.05 -14.92 -13.89
N ALA A 353 -7.27 -14.72 -13.37
CA ALA A 353 -7.94 -15.69 -12.51
C ALA A 353 -8.19 -17.02 -13.24
N ALA A 354 -8.57 -16.99 -14.53
CA ALA A 354 -8.72 -18.19 -15.36
C ALA A 354 -7.40 -18.95 -15.57
N LEU A 355 -6.26 -18.25 -15.53
CA LEU A 355 -4.93 -18.86 -15.51
C LEU A 355 -4.52 -19.36 -14.11
N GLY A 356 -5.39 -19.18 -13.10
CA GLY A 356 -5.19 -19.49 -11.69
C GLY A 356 -4.28 -18.49 -10.96
N ALA A 357 -4.05 -17.30 -11.52
CA ALA A 357 -3.37 -16.18 -10.87
C ALA A 357 -4.45 -15.25 -10.31
N PRO A 358 -4.94 -15.47 -9.08
CA PRO A 358 -6.00 -14.63 -8.54
C PRO A 358 -5.52 -13.18 -8.44
N ALA A 359 -6.35 -12.27 -8.96
CA ALA A 359 -6.17 -10.83 -8.89
C ALA A 359 -7.14 -10.27 -7.86
N PHE A 360 -6.66 -9.56 -6.85
CA PHE A 360 -7.53 -9.01 -5.80
C PHE A 360 -6.88 -7.82 -5.10
N ALA A 361 -7.68 -6.98 -4.45
CA ALA A 361 -7.14 -5.94 -3.57
C ALA A 361 -6.96 -6.50 -2.16
N CYS A 362 -5.93 -6.05 -1.46
CA CYS A 362 -5.73 -6.36 -0.05
C CYS A 362 -5.28 -5.13 0.71
N THR A 363 -5.63 -5.07 2.00
CA THR A 363 -5.03 -4.08 2.88
C THR A 363 -3.58 -4.47 3.17
N PRO A 364 -2.69 -3.49 3.44
CA PRO A 364 -1.31 -3.76 3.83
C PRO A 364 -1.18 -4.80 4.95
N ASP A 365 -2.07 -4.78 5.94
CA ASP A 365 -2.09 -5.75 7.04
C ASP A 365 -2.30 -7.22 6.61
N ALA A 366 -2.94 -7.46 5.47
CA ALA A 366 -3.21 -8.80 4.95
C ALA A 366 -2.04 -9.34 4.10
N PHE A 367 -1.15 -8.46 3.61
CA PHE A 367 -0.05 -8.82 2.73
C PHE A 367 0.87 -9.93 3.30
N PRO A 368 1.26 -9.92 4.59
CA PRO A 368 2.09 -11.00 5.15
C PRO A 368 1.46 -12.38 5.05
N GLU A 369 0.15 -12.48 5.24
CA GLU A 369 -0.56 -13.76 5.21
C GLU A 369 -0.74 -14.29 3.79
N ILE A 370 -0.94 -13.39 2.82
CA ILE A 370 -0.96 -13.70 1.39
C ILE A 370 0.41 -14.22 0.95
N MET A 371 1.47 -13.53 1.33
CA MET A 371 2.84 -13.95 1.02
C MET A 371 3.19 -15.29 1.67
N ALA A 372 2.78 -15.52 2.92
CA ALA A 372 2.92 -16.83 3.56
C ALA A 372 2.16 -17.92 2.79
N ALA A 373 0.95 -17.62 2.31
CA ALA A 373 0.18 -18.57 1.51
C ALA A 373 0.90 -18.93 0.20
N ALA A 374 1.43 -17.93 -0.51
CA ALA A 374 2.18 -18.11 -1.73
C ALA A 374 3.47 -18.93 -1.52
N ILE A 375 4.24 -18.61 -0.46
CA ILE A 375 5.48 -19.35 -0.12
C ILE A 375 5.20 -20.83 0.19
N GLU A 376 4.10 -21.11 0.86
CA GLU A 376 3.66 -22.46 1.22
C GLU A 376 2.93 -23.20 0.09
N LYS A 377 2.64 -22.52 -1.04
CA LYS A 377 1.81 -23.05 -2.14
C LYS A 377 0.43 -23.52 -1.68
N ARG A 378 -0.14 -22.83 -0.69
CA ARG A 378 -1.50 -23.07 -0.20
C ARG A 378 -2.47 -22.07 -0.84
N PRO A 379 -3.77 -22.39 -0.92
CA PRO A 379 -4.77 -21.43 -1.37
C PRO A 379 -4.73 -20.15 -0.52
N ILE A 380 -4.88 -19.00 -1.17
CA ILE A 380 -4.96 -17.71 -0.49
C ILE A 380 -6.27 -17.67 0.31
N PRO A 381 -6.24 -17.31 1.60
CA PRO A 381 -7.46 -17.27 2.42
C PRO A 381 -8.50 -16.31 1.85
N ARG A 382 -9.71 -16.82 1.57
CA ARG A 382 -10.82 -16.06 0.96
C ARG A 382 -11.21 -14.79 1.73
N HIS A 383 -11.02 -14.75 3.06
CA HIS A 383 -11.37 -13.58 3.88
C HIS A 383 -10.38 -12.41 3.74
N LEU A 384 -9.21 -12.63 3.15
CA LEU A 384 -8.19 -11.59 2.90
C LEU A 384 -8.36 -10.94 1.52
N ILE A 385 -9.26 -11.49 0.69
CA ILE A 385 -9.53 -11.05 -0.67
C ILE A 385 -10.65 -10.02 -0.62
N LYS A 386 -10.35 -8.77 -0.98
CA LYS A 386 -11.38 -7.74 -1.22
C LYS A 386 -11.42 -7.43 -2.73
N GLY A 387 -12.53 -7.81 -3.39
CA GLY A 387 -12.76 -7.55 -4.81
C GLY A 387 -12.06 -8.53 -5.76
N ALA A 388 -12.76 -8.85 -6.85
CA ALA A 388 -12.41 -9.79 -7.94
C ALA A 388 -12.32 -11.29 -7.61
N ASP A 389 -13.23 -11.81 -6.79
CA ASP A 389 -14.02 -13.03 -7.09
C ASP A 389 -14.79 -13.46 -5.82
N GLN A 390 -16.07 -13.10 -5.75
CA GLN A 390 -17.05 -13.82 -4.93
C GLN A 390 -17.82 -14.86 -5.76
N GLY A 391 -17.33 -15.22 -6.94
CA GLY A 391 -18.06 -16.06 -7.91
C GLY A 391 -17.25 -17.22 -8.49
N ALA A 392 -16.96 -18.24 -7.66
CA ALA A 392 -16.95 -19.67 -8.01
C ALA A 392 -16.66 -20.55 -6.77
#